data_AF-A0AAD5WW55-F1
#
_entry.id   AF-A0AAD5WW55-F1
#
_cell.length_a   1.000
_cell.length_b   1.000
_cell.length_c   1.000
_cell.angle_alpha   90.00
_cell.angle_beta   90.00
_cell.angle_gamma   90.00
#
_symmetry.space_group_name_H-M   'P 1'
#
loop_
_entity.id
_entity.type
_entity.pdbx_description
1 polymer ?
#
loop_
_entity_poly.entity_id
_entity_poly.type
_entity_poly.pdbx_seq_one_letter_code
_entity_poly.pdbx_strand_id
1 'polypeptide(L)'
;MSSYTPLNLSSGDINTVLNAAAIGDMTTFHNSLSVLSTRENRSALQILVQVRNQDGENVLHRAAGTGNTAILTWLLEPTNFKLSDLPLRLSLLTQRKHIFGQQNFGDTPLHRACLTGSLTFASQLLGSSSLLPTGSLAGMRGNAGMTPLMVASNAGHLPIVQKLLSEGAIVNEKGPGDQTALHYAAMKDAVAISAELLDHGADARMTNAESMTPTALAMRHGKAGARALFQARGLYD
;
A
#
# COMPACT_ATOMS: atom_id res chain seq x y z
N MET A 1 -1.34 -20.23 18.82
CA MET A 1 0.04 -19.82 18.46
C MET A 1 0.66 -20.97 17.68
N SER A 2 0.61 -20.91 16.34
CA SER A 2 1.30 -21.90 15.50
C SER A 2 2.78 -21.55 15.47
N SER A 3 3.63 -22.45 15.98
CA SER A 3 5.09 -22.37 15.90
C SER A 3 5.53 -22.31 14.44
N TYR A 4 5.81 -21.11 13.93
CA TYR A 4 6.46 -20.93 12.63
C TYR A 4 7.94 -21.28 12.78
N THR A 5 8.30 -22.54 12.51
CA THR A 5 9.71 -22.91 12.31
C THR A 5 10.23 -22.15 11.07
N PRO A 6 11.31 -21.37 11.19
CA PRO A 6 11.91 -20.66 10.07
C PRO A 6 12.31 -21.64 8.95
N LEU A 7 12.00 -21.30 7.71
CA LEU A 7 12.46 -22.06 6.55
C LEU A 7 13.95 -21.79 6.27
N ASN A 8 14.66 -22.81 5.78
CA ASN A 8 16.04 -22.67 5.34
C ASN A 8 16.07 -22.22 3.87
N LEU A 9 15.76 -20.95 3.63
CA LEU A 9 15.76 -20.36 2.30
C LEU A 9 17.09 -19.66 2.04
N SER A 10 17.78 -20.05 0.96
CA SER A 10 18.97 -19.32 0.53
C SER A 10 18.59 -17.93 0.00
N SER A 11 19.50 -16.96 0.09
CA SER A 11 19.29 -15.64 -0.52
C SER A 11 19.01 -15.73 -2.04
N GLY A 12 19.56 -16.74 -2.72
CA GLY A 12 19.30 -17.02 -4.13
C GLY A 12 17.87 -17.49 -4.40
N ASP A 13 17.35 -18.39 -3.56
CA ASP A 13 15.96 -18.88 -3.66
C ASP A 13 14.97 -17.73 -3.46
N ILE A 14 15.19 -16.92 -2.42
CA ILE A 14 14.33 -15.77 -2.11
C ILE A 14 14.33 -14.78 -3.28
N ASN A 15 15.51 -14.39 -3.78
CA ASN A 15 15.62 -13.41 -4.85
C ASN A 15 15.00 -13.91 -6.15
N THR A 16 15.15 -15.20 -6.49
CA THR A 16 14.54 -15.79 -7.69
C THR A 16 13.01 -15.70 -7.61
N VAL A 17 12.40 -16.11 -6.50
CA VAL A 17 10.94 -16.05 -6.31
C VAL A 17 10.44 -14.60 -6.32
N LEU A 18 11.12 -13.70 -5.62
CA LEU A 18 10.75 -12.29 -5.55
C LEU A 18 10.88 -11.56 -6.89
N ASN A 19 11.94 -11.83 -7.66
CA ASN A 19 12.16 -11.20 -8.96
C ASN A 19 11.19 -11.75 -10.01
N ALA A 20 10.93 -13.05 -10.02
CA ALA A 20 9.92 -13.65 -10.90
C ALA A 20 8.53 -13.04 -10.64
N ALA A 21 8.14 -12.91 -9.36
CA ALA A 21 6.91 -12.21 -8.98
C ALA A 21 6.93 -10.72 -9.38
N ALA A 22 8.07 -10.05 -9.25
CA ALA A 22 8.22 -8.65 -9.62
C ALA A 22 8.02 -8.43 -11.12
N ILE A 23 8.53 -9.29 -11.99
CA ILE A 23 8.41 -9.12 -13.45
C ILE A 23 7.19 -9.81 -14.05
N GLY A 24 6.44 -10.57 -13.24
CA GLY A 24 5.26 -11.32 -13.70
C GLY A 24 5.59 -12.64 -14.41
N ASP A 25 6.81 -13.16 -14.27
CA ASP A 25 7.20 -14.47 -14.81
C ASP A 25 6.64 -15.59 -13.93
N MET A 26 5.38 -15.96 -14.19
CA MET A 26 4.70 -17.00 -13.44
C MET A 26 5.31 -18.38 -13.67
N THR A 27 5.94 -18.64 -14.81
CA THR A 27 6.59 -19.92 -15.11
C THR A 27 7.78 -20.16 -14.18
N THR A 28 8.70 -19.20 -14.10
CA THR A 28 9.84 -19.28 -13.18
C THR A 28 9.35 -19.27 -11.73
N PHE A 29 8.35 -18.43 -11.41
CA PHE A 29 7.77 -18.37 -10.08
C PHE A 29 7.22 -19.73 -9.61
N HIS A 30 6.37 -20.38 -10.42
CA HIS A 30 5.78 -21.69 -10.09
C HIS A 30 6.84 -22.78 -10.01
N ASN A 31 7.81 -22.80 -10.93
CA ASN A 31 8.91 -23.77 -10.92
C ASN A 31 9.74 -23.64 -9.63
N SER A 32 10.19 -22.44 -9.28
CA SER A 32 10.94 -22.20 -8.05
C SER A 32 10.12 -22.56 -6.81
N LEU A 33 8.83 -22.21 -6.78
CA LEU A 33 7.97 -22.49 -5.64
C LEU A 33 7.69 -23.98 -5.47
N SER A 34 7.58 -24.74 -6.57
CA SER A 34 7.43 -26.21 -6.56
C SER A 34 8.66 -26.91 -5.97
N VAL A 35 9.86 -26.46 -6.38
CA VAL A 35 11.13 -26.97 -5.85
C VAL A 35 11.22 -26.71 -4.34
N LEU A 36 10.90 -25.49 -3.89
CA LEU A 36 10.92 -25.13 -2.47
C LEU A 36 9.84 -25.86 -1.67
N SER A 37 8.64 -26.04 -2.23
CA SER A 37 7.54 -26.79 -1.61
C SER A 37 7.92 -28.24 -1.34
N THR A 38 8.60 -28.86 -2.30
CA THR A 38 9.12 -30.23 -2.17
C THR A 38 10.25 -30.31 -1.15
N ARG A 39 11.21 -29.37 -1.20
CA ARG A 39 12.38 -29.36 -0.31
C ARG A 39 12.00 -29.17 1.16
N GLU A 40 11.09 -28.24 1.43
CA GLU A 40 10.70 -27.86 2.79
C GLU A 40 9.47 -28.63 3.31
N ASN A 41 8.85 -29.47 2.46
CA ASN A 41 7.61 -30.20 2.75
C ASN A 41 6.50 -29.28 3.27
N ARG A 42 6.28 -28.16 2.57
CA ARG A 42 5.37 -27.06 2.96
C ARG A 42 4.53 -26.63 1.77
N SER A 43 3.33 -26.15 2.03
CA SER A 43 2.52 -25.53 0.96
C SER A 43 3.17 -24.26 0.40
N ALA A 44 2.88 -23.96 -0.86
CA ALA A 44 3.28 -22.74 -1.54
C ALA A 44 3.05 -21.47 -0.67
N LEU A 45 1.87 -21.35 -0.06
CA LEU A 45 1.52 -20.18 0.76
C LEU A 45 2.33 -20.10 2.07
N GLN A 46 2.61 -21.25 2.71
CA GLN A 46 3.46 -21.29 3.91
C GLN A 46 4.89 -20.82 3.61
N ILE A 47 5.38 -21.07 2.39
CA ILE A 47 6.68 -20.58 1.92
C ILE A 47 6.60 -19.08 1.65
N LEU A 48 5.63 -18.62 0.85
CA LEU A 48 5.49 -17.22 0.46
C LEU A 48 5.31 -16.27 1.65
N VAL A 49 4.63 -16.73 2.71
CA VAL A 49 4.49 -15.97 3.96
C VAL A 49 5.84 -15.72 4.65
N GLN A 50 6.90 -16.47 4.33
CA GLN A 50 8.24 -16.29 4.90
C GLN A 50 9.26 -15.69 3.92
N VAL A 51 9.05 -15.78 2.61
CA VAL A 51 9.94 -15.21 1.59
C VAL A 51 9.97 -13.68 1.69
N ARG A 52 11.11 -13.10 2.08
CA ARG A 52 11.34 -11.66 2.22
C ARG A 52 12.73 -11.25 1.73
N ASN A 53 12.84 -10.08 1.10
CA ASN A 53 14.16 -9.50 0.82
C ASN A 53 14.76 -8.82 2.06
N GLN A 54 15.94 -8.22 1.88
CA GLN A 54 16.66 -7.47 2.92
C GLN A 54 15.88 -6.24 3.43
N ASP A 55 15.00 -5.66 2.60
CA ASP A 55 14.13 -4.54 2.97
C ASP A 55 12.81 -4.98 3.65
N GLY A 56 12.64 -6.29 3.89
CA GLY A 56 11.42 -6.87 4.43
C GLY A 56 10.24 -6.93 3.46
N GLU A 57 10.47 -6.75 2.15
CA GLU A 57 9.45 -6.85 1.09
C GLU A 57 9.08 -8.31 0.81
N ASN A 58 7.79 -8.60 0.75
CA ASN A 58 7.26 -9.86 0.22
C ASN A 58 7.03 -9.79 -1.29
N VAL A 59 6.59 -10.91 -1.89
CA VAL A 59 6.30 -11.01 -3.33
C VAL A 59 5.30 -9.96 -3.84
N LEU A 60 4.30 -9.59 -3.03
CA LEU A 60 3.29 -8.60 -3.42
C LEU A 60 3.81 -7.17 -3.36
N HIS A 61 4.74 -6.85 -2.45
CA HIS A 61 5.43 -5.55 -2.48
C HIS A 61 6.24 -5.39 -3.77
N ARG A 62 6.94 -6.45 -4.17
CA ARG A 62 7.75 -6.44 -5.40
C ARG A 62 6.88 -6.28 -6.63
N ALA A 63 5.79 -7.05 -6.72
CA ALA A 63 4.81 -6.97 -7.80
C ALA A 63 4.08 -5.61 -7.84
N ALA A 64 3.71 -5.06 -6.68
CA ALA A 64 3.17 -3.70 -6.58
C ALA A 64 4.19 -2.63 -7.02
N GLY A 65 5.48 -2.87 -6.82
CA GLY A 65 6.55 -1.96 -7.21
C GLY A 65 6.70 -1.81 -8.73
N THR A 66 6.40 -2.87 -9.47
CA THR A 66 6.49 -2.93 -10.94
C THR A 66 5.13 -2.81 -11.64
N GLY A 67 4.03 -2.84 -10.87
CA GLY A 67 2.66 -2.84 -11.38
C GLY A 67 2.18 -4.18 -11.91
N ASN A 68 2.93 -5.26 -11.70
CA ASN A 68 2.56 -6.58 -12.19
C ASN A 68 1.47 -7.23 -11.33
N THR A 69 0.35 -7.55 -11.96
CA THR A 69 -0.83 -8.11 -11.28
C THR A 69 -0.91 -9.63 -11.33
N ALA A 70 -0.06 -10.29 -12.12
CA ALA A 70 -0.15 -11.74 -12.36
C ALA A 70 -0.18 -12.57 -11.07
N ILE A 71 0.72 -12.28 -10.12
CA ILE A 71 0.76 -12.98 -8.83
C ILE A 71 -0.43 -12.64 -7.94
N LEU A 72 -0.93 -11.40 -8.00
CA LEU A 72 -2.11 -10.99 -7.25
C LEU A 72 -3.36 -11.69 -7.78
N THR A 73 -3.55 -11.72 -9.11
CA THR A 73 -4.62 -12.48 -9.76
C THR A 73 -4.54 -13.96 -9.38
N TRP A 74 -3.35 -14.56 -9.48
CA TRP A 74 -3.14 -15.95 -9.07
C TRP A 74 -3.51 -16.19 -7.60
N LEU A 75 -3.14 -15.26 -6.70
CA LEU A 75 -3.44 -15.32 -5.28
C LEU A 75 -4.94 -15.13 -4.97
N LEU A 76 -5.65 -14.34 -5.76
CA LEU A 76 -7.07 -14.00 -5.56
C LEU A 76 -8.01 -15.06 -6.16
N GLU A 77 -7.57 -15.77 -7.18
CA GLU A 77 -8.32 -16.84 -7.85
C GLU A 77 -8.78 -17.93 -6.85
N PRO A 78 -10.10 -18.09 -6.62
CA PRO A 78 -10.62 -19.04 -5.62
C PRO A 78 -10.29 -20.50 -5.92
N THR A 79 -10.14 -20.85 -7.20
CA THR A 79 -9.86 -22.22 -7.64
C THR A 79 -8.45 -22.71 -7.29
N ASN A 80 -7.52 -21.77 -7.04
CA ASN A 80 -6.12 -22.10 -6.74
C ASN A 80 -5.88 -22.55 -5.29
N PHE A 81 -6.79 -22.24 -4.36
CA PHE A 81 -6.56 -22.45 -2.92
C PHE A 81 -7.80 -22.96 -2.20
N LYS A 82 -7.58 -23.70 -1.11
CA LYS A 82 -8.67 -24.18 -0.26
C LYS A 82 -9.15 -23.05 0.66
N LEU A 83 -10.37 -23.15 1.18
CA LEU A 83 -10.88 -22.24 2.21
C LEU A 83 -9.98 -22.20 3.46
N SER A 84 -9.33 -23.32 3.80
CA SER A 84 -8.35 -23.41 4.90
C SER A 84 -7.12 -22.52 4.71
N ASP A 85 -6.83 -22.11 3.48
CA ASP A 85 -5.67 -21.29 3.13
C ASP A 85 -5.95 -19.79 3.24
N LEU A 86 -7.22 -19.41 3.46
CA LEU A 86 -7.65 -18.02 3.58
C LEU A 86 -6.78 -17.22 4.57
N PRO A 87 -6.45 -17.70 5.79
CA PRO A 87 -5.62 -16.94 6.72
C PRO A 87 -4.21 -16.63 6.18
N LEU A 88 -3.61 -17.54 5.42
CA LEU A 88 -2.28 -17.34 4.82
C LEU A 88 -2.34 -16.33 3.66
N ARG A 89 -3.41 -16.40 2.85
CA ARG A 89 -3.66 -15.44 1.76
C ARG A 89 -3.85 -14.04 2.32
N LEU A 90 -4.70 -13.89 3.36
CA LEU A 90 -4.91 -12.62 4.04
C LEU A 90 -3.61 -12.10 4.65
N SER A 91 -2.86 -12.96 5.33
CA SER A 91 -1.55 -12.60 5.87
C SER A 91 -0.64 -12.03 4.77
N LEU A 92 -0.56 -12.66 3.59
CA LEU A 92 0.25 -12.17 2.48
C LEU A 92 -0.20 -10.80 1.95
N LEU A 93 -1.52 -10.58 1.85
CA LEU A 93 -2.13 -9.32 1.39
C LEU A 93 -1.94 -8.17 2.38
N THR A 94 -2.07 -8.43 3.69
CA THR A 94 -1.96 -7.44 4.76
C THR A 94 -0.57 -7.35 5.37
N GLN A 95 0.37 -8.13 4.85
CA GLN A 95 1.70 -8.24 5.43
C GLN A 95 2.43 -6.91 5.37
N ARG A 96 2.94 -6.51 6.52
CA ARG A 96 3.76 -5.32 6.69
C ARG A 96 5.23 -5.68 6.46
N LYS A 97 6.00 -4.77 5.87
CA LYS A 97 7.47 -4.91 5.81
C LYS A 97 8.01 -5.12 7.22
N HIS A 98 8.86 -6.13 7.39
CA HIS A 98 9.50 -6.40 8.67
C HIS A 98 10.92 -5.81 8.65
N ILE A 99 11.14 -4.70 9.35
CA ILE A 99 12.49 -4.12 9.51
C ILE A 99 13.01 -4.52 10.88
N PHE A 100 14.16 -5.19 10.93
CA PHE A 100 14.82 -5.50 12.19
C PHE A 100 15.40 -4.22 12.80
N GLY A 101 15.08 -3.93 14.07
CA GLY A 101 15.83 -2.98 14.89
C GLY A 101 15.25 -1.57 15.10
N GLN A 102 14.06 -1.24 14.58
CA GLN A 102 13.36 -0.01 14.92
C GLN A 102 11.89 -0.35 15.21
N GLN A 103 11.34 0.18 16.30
CA GLN A 103 9.88 0.18 16.52
C GLN A 103 9.27 0.96 15.34
N ASN A 104 8.54 0.31 14.41
CA ASN A 104 7.35 0.83 13.72
C ASN A 104 6.94 -0.01 12.51
N PHE A 105 5.62 -0.05 12.29
CA PHE A 105 4.88 -0.96 11.43
C PHE A 105 5.16 -0.78 9.93
N GLY A 106 5.75 -1.75 9.23
CA GLY A 106 6.10 -1.59 7.81
C GLY A 106 4.94 -1.35 6.85
N ASP A 107 5.28 -0.78 5.69
CA ASP A 107 4.37 -0.60 4.55
C ASP A 107 3.71 -1.92 4.15
N THR A 108 2.48 -1.86 3.64
CA THR A 108 1.81 -2.99 3.01
C THR A 108 2.02 -2.98 1.49
N PRO A 109 1.68 -4.05 0.75
CA PRO A 109 1.70 -4.01 -0.72
C PRO A 109 0.86 -2.86 -1.30
N LEU A 110 -0.23 -2.46 -0.63
CA LEU A 110 -1.04 -1.32 -1.03
C LEU A 110 -0.28 0.00 -0.94
N HIS A 111 0.47 0.23 0.14
CA HIS A 111 1.33 1.42 0.26
C HIS A 111 2.33 1.48 -0.88
N ARG A 112 2.94 0.34 -1.23
CA ARG A 112 3.89 0.26 -2.34
C ARG A 112 3.22 0.59 -3.67
N ALA A 113 2.03 0.05 -3.95
CA ALA A 113 1.27 0.37 -5.16
C ALA A 113 0.87 1.86 -5.24
N CYS A 114 0.49 2.44 -4.09
CA CYS A 114 0.17 3.86 -3.98
C CYS A 114 1.40 4.75 -4.20
N LEU A 115 2.59 4.30 -3.79
CA LEU A 115 3.83 5.03 -4.02
C LEU A 115 4.26 4.98 -5.49
N THR A 116 4.16 3.80 -6.13
CA THR A 116 4.63 3.58 -7.51
C THR A 116 3.61 4.01 -8.58
N GLY A 117 2.37 4.28 -8.21
CA GLY A 117 1.33 4.67 -9.18
C GLY A 117 0.69 3.48 -9.89
N SER A 118 0.79 2.28 -9.31
CA SER A 118 0.26 1.04 -9.91
C SER A 118 -1.26 0.91 -9.70
N LEU A 119 -2.04 1.66 -10.47
CA LEU A 119 -3.51 1.72 -10.34
C LEU A 119 -4.18 0.35 -10.45
N THR A 120 -3.83 -0.45 -11.46
CA THR A 120 -4.45 -1.77 -11.67
C THR A 120 -4.22 -2.69 -10.47
N PHE A 121 -2.99 -2.69 -9.94
CA PHE A 121 -2.64 -3.46 -8.76
C PHE A 121 -3.38 -2.97 -7.51
N ALA A 122 -3.37 -1.66 -7.26
CA ALA A 122 -4.09 -1.05 -6.14
C ALA A 122 -5.60 -1.36 -6.23
N SER A 123 -6.19 -1.26 -7.42
CA SER A 123 -7.61 -1.51 -7.66
C SER A 123 -7.99 -2.97 -7.43
N GLN A 124 -7.17 -3.93 -7.88
CA GLN A 124 -7.39 -5.35 -7.59
C GLN A 124 -7.24 -5.67 -6.10
N LEU A 125 -6.23 -5.08 -5.46
CA LEU A 125 -5.98 -5.30 -4.04
C LEU A 125 -7.11 -4.74 -3.18
N LEU A 126 -7.62 -3.56 -3.52
CA LEU A 126 -8.81 -2.98 -2.88
C LEU A 126 -10.10 -3.75 -3.22
N GLY A 127 -10.25 -4.21 -4.46
CA GLY A 127 -11.37 -5.06 -4.87
C GLY A 127 -11.40 -6.43 -4.19
N SER A 128 -10.28 -6.87 -3.61
CA SER A 128 -10.22 -8.07 -2.77
C SER A 128 -10.87 -7.91 -1.39
N SER A 129 -11.59 -6.81 -1.17
CA SER A 129 -12.40 -6.52 0.04
C SER A 129 -13.46 -7.58 0.39
N SER A 130 -13.78 -8.53 -0.50
CA SER A 130 -14.59 -9.71 -0.11
C SER A 130 -13.82 -10.69 0.78
N LEU A 131 -12.49 -10.73 0.67
CA LEU A 131 -11.62 -11.61 1.46
C LEU A 131 -11.18 -10.93 2.76
N LEU A 132 -11.16 -9.61 2.78
CA LEU A 132 -10.74 -8.79 3.92
C LEU A 132 -11.98 -8.25 4.64
N PRO A 133 -11.95 -8.03 5.96
CA PRO A 133 -12.95 -7.16 6.58
C PRO A 133 -12.92 -5.81 5.85
N THR A 134 -14.07 -5.35 5.35
CA THR A 134 -14.22 -4.09 4.61
C THR A 134 -13.54 -2.94 5.36
N GLY A 135 -12.77 -2.12 4.63
CA GLY A 135 -12.00 -1.00 5.20
C GLY A 135 -10.62 -1.36 5.79
N SER A 136 -10.24 -2.65 5.84
CA SER A 136 -8.99 -3.07 6.50
C SER A 136 -7.72 -2.52 5.87
N LEU A 137 -7.57 -2.53 4.54
CA LEU A 137 -6.31 -2.15 3.88
C LEU A 137 -6.16 -0.65 3.66
N ALA A 138 -7.23 0.05 3.28
CA ALA A 138 -7.21 1.48 2.98
C ALA A 138 -6.91 2.35 4.22
N GLY A 139 -7.21 1.85 5.42
CA GLY A 139 -6.91 2.51 6.69
C GLY A 139 -5.62 2.06 7.39
N MET A 140 -4.89 1.07 6.85
CA MET A 140 -3.64 0.63 7.50
C MET A 140 -2.60 1.73 7.47
N ARG A 141 -1.93 1.98 8.60
CA ARG A 141 -0.76 2.85 8.64
C ARG A 141 0.51 2.07 8.29
N GLY A 142 1.32 2.60 7.38
CA GLY A 142 2.64 2.09 6.98
C GLY A 142 3.78 2.59 7.87
N ASN A 143 5.03 2.44 7.41
CA ASN A 143 6.23 2.59 8.26
C ASN A 143 6.42 4.00 8.81
N ALA A 144 6.03 5.00 8.03
CA ALA A 144 6.08 6.38 8.47
C ALA A 144 4.91 6.74 9.40
N GLY A 145 3.84 5.93 9.49
CA GLY A 145 2.56 6.31 10.07
C GLY A 145 1.56 6.88 9.04
N MET A 146 1.93 6.89 7.76
CA MET A 146 1.07 7.34 6.66
C MET A 146 0.04 6.27 6.29
N THR A 147 -1.14 6.69 5.86
CA THR A 147 -2.13 5.82 5.21
C THR A 147 -1.86 5.72 3.70
N PRO A 148 -2.42 4.71 2.99
CA PRO A 148 -2.35 4.62 1.53
C PRO A 148 -2.83 5.90 0.83
N LEU A 149 -3.88 6.53 1.36
CA LEU A 149 -4.42 7.80 0.82
C LEU A 149 -3.37 8.91 0.91
N MET A 150 -2.71 9.07 2.06
CA MET A 150 -1.63 10.05 2.20
C MET A 150 -0.46 9.77 1.27
N VAL A 151 -0.07 8.49 1.12
CA VAL A 151 1.02 8.10 0.20
C VAL A 151 0.66 8.44 -1.24
N ALA A 152 -0.55 8.09 -1.70
CA ALA A 152 -1.01 8.41 -3.06
C ALA A 152 -1.12 9.92 -3.29
N SER A 153 -1.63 10.68 -2.31
CA SER A 153 -1.71 12.14 -2.39
C SER A 153 -0.33 12.81 -2.42
N ASN A 154 0.62 12.33 -1.62
CA ASN A 154 2.00 12.83 -1.62
C ASN A 154 2.75 12.47 -2.91
N ALA A 155 2.45 11.31 -3.50
CA ALA A 155 3.05 10.84 -4.74
C ALA A 155 2.41 11.42 -6.02
N GLY A 156 1.22 12.03 -5.91
CA GLY A 156 0.55 12.68 -7.04
C GLY A 156 -0.34 11.77 -7.89
N HIS A 157 -0.71 10.59 -7.41
CA HIS A 157 -1.45 9.58 -8.20
C HIS A 157 -2.96 9.73 -8.04
N LEU A 158 -3.55 10.71 -8.74
CA LEU A 158 -5.00 11.01 -8.68
C LEU A 158 -5.92 9.80 -8.90
N PRO A 159 -5.70 8.91 -9.89
CA PRO A 159 -6.59 7.76 -10.09
C PRO A 159 -6.62 6.80 -8.88
N ILE A 160 -5.49 6.69 -8.17
CA ILE A 160 -5.41 5.86 -6.95
C ILE A 160 -6.12 6.54 -5.79
N VAL A 161 -5.98 7.87 -5.66
CA VAL A 161 -6.73 8.65 -4.66
C VAL A 161 -8.24 8.44 -4.84
N GLN A 162 -8.76 8.61 -6.06
CA GLN A 162 -10.17 8.38 -6.37
C GLN A 162 -10.62 6.97 -5.99
N LYS A 163 -9.82 5.95 -6.34
CA LYS A 163 -10.13 4.57 -6.00
C LYS A 163 -10.16 4.35 -4.48
N LEU A 164 -9.17 4.84 -3.74
CA LEU A 164 -9.12 4.73 -2.28
C LEU A 164 -10.32 5.41 -1.61
N LEU A 165 -10.71 6.59 -2.08
CA LEU A 165 -11.88 7.30 -1.57
C LEU A 165 -13.18 6.52 -1.83
N SER A 166 -13.35 5.97 -3.04
CA SER A 166 -14.50 5.12 -3.38
C SER A 166 -14.61 3.84 -2.53
N GLU A 167 -13.49 3.37 -1.97
CA GLU A 167 -13.39 2.17 -1.13
C GLU A 167 -13.44 2.52 0.37
N GLY A 168 -13.83 3.75 0.71
CA GLY A 168 -14.07 4.18 2.09
C GLY A 168 -12.81 4.58 2.86
N ALA A 169 -11.73 5.00 2.19
CA ALA A 169 -10.58 5.57 2.88
C ALA A 169 -10.98 6.82 3.70
N ILE A 170 -10.55 6.88 4.96
CA ILE A 170 -10.86 8.00 5.85
C ILE A 170 -10.03 9.22 5.43
N VAL A 171 -10.71 10.25 4.93
CA VAL A 171 -10.09 11.43 4.30
C VAL A 171 -9.28 12.28 5.28
N ASN A 172 -9.78 12.41 6.50
CA ASN A 172 -9.26 13.29 7.55
C ASN A 172 -8.36 12.56 8.56
N GLU A 173 -7.86 11.38 8.23
CA GLU A 173 -6.86 10.71 9.06
C GLU A 173 -5.62 11.59 9.25
N LYS A 174 -5.08 11.58 10.47
CA LYS A 174 -3.82 12.25 10.81
C LYS A 174 -2.69 11.25 10.73
N GLY A 175 -1.71 11.59 9.91
CA GLY A 175 -0.47 10.87 9.72
C GLY A 175 0.68 11.53 10.48
N PRO A 176 1.91 11.38 9.97
CA PRO A 176 3.11 11.90 10.61
C PRO A 176 3.09 13.42 10.70
N GLY A 177 3.45 13.94 11.87
CA GLY A 177 3.37 15.39 12.14
C GLY A 177 1.95 15.92 12.05
N ASP A 178 0.93 15.11 12.33
CA ASP A 178 -0.49 15.46 12.26
C ASP A 178 -0.97 15.87 10.85
N GLN A 179 -0.22 15.52 9.80
CA GLN A 179 -0.59 15.85 8.43
C GLN A 179 -1.70 14.93 7.90
N THR A 180 -2.69 15.52 7.24
CA THR A 180 -3.73 14.79 6.48
C THR A 180 -3.35 14.63 5.02
N ALA A 181 -4.09 13.82 4.26
CA ALA A 181 -3.90 13.69 2.81
C ALA A 181 -3.95 15.05 2.09
N LEU A 182 -4.81 15.98 2.56
CA LEU A 182 -4.93 17.32 2.01
C LEU A 182 -3.68 18.18 2.28
N HIS A 183 -3.03 18.04 3.44
CA HIS A 183 -1.76 18.72 3.71
C HIS A 183 -0.67 18.28 2.70
N TYR A 184 -0.57 16.98 2.43
CA TYR A 184 0.38 16.45 1.45
C TYR A 184 0.07 16.95 0.03
N ALA A 185 -1.19 16.89 -0.40
CA ALA A 185 -1.61 17.36 -1.71
C ALA A 185 -1.33 18.87 -1.89
N ALA A 186 -1.65 19.68 -0.87
CA ALA A 186 -1.38 21.11 -0.86
C ALA A 186 0.11 21.44 -0.97
N MET A 187 0.96 20.77 -0.18
CA MET A 187 2.42 20.95 -0.21
C MET A 187 3.03 20.57 -1.57
N LYS A 188 2.41 19.64 -2.31
CA LYS A 188 2.85 19.18 -3.63
C LYS A 188 2.26 19.98 -4.80
N ASP A 189 1.40 20.95 -4.54
CA ASP A 189 0.62 21.65 -5.57
C ASP A 189 -0.26 20.71 -6.42
N ALA A 190 -0.70 19.60 -5.83
CA ALA A 190 -1.50 18.58 -6.51
C ALA A 190 -2.97 19.02 -6.59
N VAL A 191 -3.27 20.04 -7.41
CA VAL A 191 -4.57 20.72 -7.48
C VAL A 191 -5.75 19.76 -7.66
N ALA A 192 -5.63 18.82 -8.61
CA ALA A 192 -6.71 17.87 -8.87
C ALA A 192 -6.96 16.93 -7.68
N ILE A 193 -5.90 16.51 -6.96
CA ILE A 193 -6.02 15.69 -5.76
C ILE A 193 -6.63 16.50 -4.62
N SER A 194 -6.18 17.75 -4.43
CA SER A 194 -6.77 18.64 -3.42
C SER A 194 -8.26 18.86 -3.66
N ALA A 195 -8.67 19.05 -4.92
CA ALA A 195 -10.08 19.19 -5.28
C ALA A 195 -10.87 17.92 -4.95
N GLU A 196 -10.36 16.75 -5.37
CA GLU A 196 -10.98 15.44 -5.10
C GLU A 196 -11.15 15.17 -3.60
N LEU A 197 -10.12 15.47 -2.79
CA LEU A 197 -10.15 15.32 -1.34
C LEU A 197 -11.19 16.25 -0.70
N LEU A 198 -11.25 17.51 -1.13
CA LEU A 198 -12.26 18.47 -0.66
C LEU A 198 -13.68 18.02 -1.02
N ASP A 199 -13.88 17.49 -2.22
CA ASP A 199 -15.18 16.98 -2.68
C ASP A 199 -15.63 15.74 -1.87
N HIS A 200 -14.67 15.01 -1.29
CA HIS A 200 -14.91 13.90 -0.36
C HIS A 200 -14.88 14.31 1.13
N GLY A 201 -14.99 15.61 1.43
CA GLY A 201 -15.14 16.11 2.80
C GLY A 201 -13.83 16.27 3.57
N ALA A 202 -12.70 16.48 2.89
CA ALA A 202 -11.46 16.88 3.56
C ALA A 202 -11.64 18.22 4.29
N ASP A 203 -11.25 18.26 5.56
CA ASP A 203 -11.31 19.48 6.36
C ASP A 203 -10.02 20.31 6.19
N ALA A 204 -10.14 21.40 5.44
CA ALA A 204 -9.06 22.35 5.19
C ALA A 204 -8.70 23.21 6.41
N ARG A 205 -9.42 23.11 7.54
CA ARG A 205 -9.11 23.81 8.80
C ARG A 205 -8.27 22.98 9.75
N MET A 206 -8.13 21.68 9.50
CA MET A 206 -7.28 20.83 10.32
C MET A 206 -5.84 21.31 10.27
N THR A 207 -5.21 21.42 11.43
CA THR A 207 -3.80 21.80 11.53
C THR A 207 -2.91 20.59 11.74
N ASN A 208 -1.72 20.65 11.14
CA ASN A 208 -0.61 19.76 11.44
C ASN A 208 0.07 20.13 12.77
N ALA A 209 1.15 19.43 13.14
CA ALA A 209 1.88 19.63 14.40
C ALA A 209 2.56 21.00 14.52
N GLU A 210 2.76 21.69 13.40
CA GLU A 210 3.28 23.06 13.32
C GLU A 210 2.14 24.10 13.33
N SER A 211 0.90 23.69 13.66
CA SER A 211 -0.29 24.55 13.66
C SER A 211 -0.64 25.16 12.30
N MET A 212 -0.20 24.55 11.20
CA MET A 212 -0.55 25.00 9.85
C MET A 212 -1.66 24.16 9.27
N THR A 213 -2.61 24.83 8.64
CA THR A 213 -3.60 24.23 7.75
C THR A 213 -2.96 23.81 6.41
N PRO A 214 -3.66 23.03 5.57
CA PRO A 214 -3.25 22.80 4.19
C PRO A 214 -3.09 24.10 3.39
N THR A 215 -3.95 25.09 3.63
CA THR A 215 -3.89 26.40 2.97
C THR A 215 -2.63 27.15 3.38
N ALA A 216 -2.31 27.19 4.67
CA ALA A 216 -1.12 27.85 5.21
C ALA A 216 0.16 27.20 4.67
N LEU A 217 0.17 25.87 4.56
CA LEU A 217 1.26 25.14 3.91
C LEU A 217 1.41 25.51 2.43
N ALA A 218 0.31 25.56 1.67
CA ALA A 218 0.35 25.96 0.26
C ALA A 218 0.89 27.39 0.10
N MET A 219 0.49 28.31 1.00
CA MET A 219 1.01 29.68 1.06
C MET A 219 2.51 29.70 1.35
N ARG A 220 2.95 29.04 2.42
CA ARG A 220 4.35 28.99 2.88
C ARG A 220 5.30 28.42 1.82
N HIS A 221 4.86 27.41 1.09
CA HIS A 221 5.67 26.75 0.06
C HIS A 221 5.46 27.33 -1.35
N GLY A 222 4.71 28.42 -1.51
CA GLY A 222 4.51 29.09 -2.81
C GLY A 222 3.71 28.28 -3.84
N LYS A 223 2.78 27.43 -3.39
CA LYS A 223 2.00 26.49 -4.21
C LYS A 223 0.79 27.19 -4.83
N ALA A 224 1.02 27.87 -5.95
CA ALA A 224 0.05 28.77 -6.57
C ALA A 224 -1.27 28.08 -6.98
N GLY A 225 -1.20 26.84 -7.47
CA GLY A 225 -2.39 26.09 -7.88
C GLY A 225 -3.29 25.73 -6.71
N ALA A 226 -2.73 25.17 -5.65
CA ALA A 226 -3.46 24.83 -4.43
C ALA A 226 -4.05 26.08 -3.77
N ARG A 227 -3.29 27.20 -3.74
CA ARG A 227 -3.81 28.50 -3.26
C ARG A 227 -5.01 28.98 -4.05
N ALA A 228 -4.93 28.95 -5.39
CA ALA A 228 -6.03 29.37 -6.26
C ALA A 228 -7.28 28.49 -6.06
N LEU A 229 -7.08 27.17 -5.90
CA LEU A 229 -8.17 26.24 -5.59
C LEU A 229 -8.83 26.58 -4.24
N PHE A 230 -8.04 26.74 -3.17
CA PHE A 230 -8.58 27.07 -1.84
C PHE A 230 -9.33 28.38 -1.85
N GLN A 231 -8.79 29.42 -2.49
CA GLN A 231 -9.47 30.69 -2.69
C GLN A 231 -10.79 30.54 -3.46
N ALA A 232 -10.81 29.75 -4.54
CA ALA A 232 -12.01 29.48 -5.32
C ALA A 232 -13.09 28.71 -4.53
N ARG A 233 -12.67 27.92 -3.53
CA ARG A 233 -13.56 27.21 -2.59
C ARG A 233 -13.93 28.04 -1.35
N GLY A 234 -13.52 29.31 -1.28
CA GLY A 234 -13.76 30.18 -0.13
C GLY A 234 -13.03 29.75 1.15
N LEU A 235 -11.94 29.00 1.00
CA LEU A 235 -11.11 28.49 2.09
C LEU A 235 -9.94 29.46 2.29
N TYR A 236 -9.98 30.17 3.41
CA TYR A 236 -8.97 31.12 3.85
C TYR A 236 -8.47 30.71 5.24
N ASP A 237 -7.25 31.11 5.56
CA ASP A 237 -6.71 31.02 6.92
C ASP A 237 -7.12 32.23 7.75
#